data_AF-A0A1Y1UXI5-F1
#
_entry.id   AF-A0A1Y1UXI5-F1
#
_cell.length_a   1.000
_cell.length_b   1.000
_cell.length_c   1.000
_cell.angle_alpha   90.00
_cell.angle_beta   90.00
_cell.angle_gamma   90.00
#
_symmetry.space_group_name_H-M   'P 1'
#
loop_
_entity.id
_entity.type
_entity.pdbx_description
1 polymer ?
#
loop_
_entity_poly.entity_id
_entity_poly.type
_entity_poly.pdbx_seq_one_letter_code
_entity_poly.pdbx_strand_id
1 'polypeptide(L)'
;MFNTYKNQIILIIFEIFLILKIINCRNITITSTNKIYQFIHNILNNDEKENINLLFSEPYYDLSFASVTEFNINIDVSFIGNEGNRTVIEFGEHNAASLLNFRFISTKNITLKFKNLIIKNYTTRKTYSLFNIIKNKEEYNYQLVFENCVFENNESILTVNTFCGKEKREKYVKFNNCEFM
;
A
#
# COMPACT_ATOMS: atom_id res chain seq x y z
N MET A 1 9.30 30.00 37.99
CA MET A 1 9.89 28.65 38.11
C MET A 1 8.90 27.51 37.83
N PHE A 2 7.62 27.59 38.24
CA PHE A 2 6.62 26.52 38.00
C PHE A 2 6.25 26.26 36.53
N ASN A 3 6.39 27.24 35.64
CA ASN A 3 5.99 27.10 34.23
C ASN A 3 6.94 26.18 33.43
N THR A 4 8.21 26.09 33.84
CA THR A 4 9.23 25.31 33.14
C THR A 4 9.03 23.81 33.32
N TYR A 5 8.67 23.37 34.53
CA TYR A 5 8.40 21.96 34.85
C TYR A 5 7.14 21.44 34.15
N LYS A 6 6.10 22.26 34.06
CA LYS A 6 4.86 21.91 33.35
C LYS A 6 5.11 21.68 31.85
N ASN A 7 5.93 22.53 31.22
CA ASN A 7 6.30 22.39 29.82
C ASN A 7 7.14 21.14 29.55
N GLN A 8 8.05 20.78 30.46
CA GLN A 8 8.83 19.55 30.36
C GLN A 8 7.96 18.29 30.45
N ILE A 9 6.98 18.25 31.35
CA ILE A 9 6.06 17.11 31.47
C ILE A 9 5.22 16.94 30.20
N ILE A 10 4.72 18.03 29.60
CA ILE A 10 3.95 17.98 28.35
C ILE A 10 4.82 17.44 27.20
N LEU A 11 6.09 17.86 27.13
CA LEU A 11 7.02 17.37 26.11
C LEU A 11 7.26 15.86 26.23
N ILE A 12 7.50 15.38 27.45
CA ILE A 12 7.70 13.94 27.73
C ILE A 12 6.46 13.13 27.37
N ILE A 13 5.25 13.61 27.70
CA ILE A 13 4.00 12.93 27.34
C ILE A 13 3.84 12.86 25.81
N PHE A 14 4.17 13.94 25.10
CA PHE A 14 4.11 13.99 23.65
C PHE A 14 5.11 13.02 23.00
N GLU A 15 6.35 12.96 23.51
CA GLU A 15 7.36 12.00 23.05
C GLU A 15 6.94 10.55 23.31
N ILE A 16 6.41 10.24 24.50
CA ILE A 16 5.87 8.91 24.82
C ILE A 16 4.72 8.55 23.87
N PHE A 17 3.81 9.49 23.60
CA PHE A 17 2.70 9.26 22.68
C PHE A 17 3.17 8.99 21.25
N LEU A 18 4.19 9.71 20.77
CA LEU A 18 4.81 9.45 19.47
C LEU A 18 5.48 8.07 19.43
N ILE A 19 6.23 7.71 20.46
CA ILE A 19 6.89 6.39 20.57
C ILE A 19 5.85 5.27 20.57
N LEU A 20 4.78 5.39 21.35
CA LEU A 20 3.69 4.40 21.40
C LEU A 20 2.99 4.24 20.04
N LYS A 21 2.83 5.32 19.28
CA LYS A 21 2.26 5.25 17.92
C LYS A 21 3.20 4.54 16.94
N ILE A 22 4.53 4.68 17.11
CA ILE A 22 5.55 3.98 16.31
C ILE A 22 5.60 2.48 16.65
N ILE A 23 5.36 2.11 17.92
CA ILE A 23 5.42 0.70 18.39
C ILE A 23 4.35 -0.19 17.74
N ASN A 24 3.22 0.36 17.28
CA ASN A 24 2.12 -0.42 16.68
C ASN A 24 2.32 -0.77 15.19
N CYS A 25 3.54 -0.72 14.67
CA CYS A 25 3.83 -1.11 13.29
C CYS A 25 4.81 -2.27 13.22
N ARG A 26 4.36 -3.39 12.64
CA ARG A 26 5.12 -4.62 12.47
C ARG A 26 5.83 -4.61 11.12
N ASN A 27 7.15 -4.85 11.13
CA ASN A 27 7.94 -5.03 9.91
C ASN A 27 8.01 -6.51 9.53
N ILE A 28 7.74 -6.84 8.26
CA ILE A 28 7.80 -8.19 7.71
C ILE A 28 8.68 -8.16 6.46
N THR A 29 9.78 -8.90 6.48
CA THR A 29 10.69 -8.98 5.33
C THR A 29 10.22 -10.03 4.33
N ILE A 30 10.19 -9.66 3.04
CA ILE A 30 9.82 -10.51 1.91
C ILE A 30 11.10 -10.96 1.20
N THR A 31 11.40 -12.25 1.21
CA THR A 31 12.67 -12.80 0.65
C THR A 31 12.48 -13.84 -0.46
N SER A 32 11.26 -14.32 -0.70
CA SER A 32 10.99 -15.44 -1.62
C SER A 32 9.99 -15.06 -2.71
N THR A 33 10.31 -15.34 -3.98
CA THR A 33 9.49 -14.98 -5.16
C THR A 33 8.25 -15.86 -5.34
N ASN A 34 8.36 -17.17 -5.10
CA ASN A 34 7.40 -18.16 -5.59
C ASN A 34 6.04 -18.17 -4.85
N LYS A 35 5.88 -17.43 -3.74
CA LYS A 35 4.65 -17.42 -2.93
C LYS A 35 4.29 -16.05 -2.36
N ILE A 36 4.82 -14.95 -2.92
CA ILE A 36 4.61 -13.59 -2.39
C ILE A 36 3.13 -13.28 -2.23
N TYR A 37 2.31 -13.54 -3.26
CA TYR A 37 0.88 -13.25 -3.18
C TYR A 37 0.16 -14.04 -2.11
N GLN A 38 0.41 -15.35 -2.00
CA GLN A 38 -0.21 -16.18 -0.97
C GLN A 38 0.19 -15.71 0.42
N PHE A 39 1.47 -15.35 0.59
CA PHE A 39 1.98 -14.84 1.85
C PHE A 39 1.35 -13.49 2.23
N ILE A 40 1.34 -12.53 1.31
CA ILE A 40 0.74 -11.20 1.54
C ILE A 40 -0.78 -11.32 1.73
N HIS A 41 -1.45 -12.15 0.93
CA HIS A 41 -2.89 -12.40 1.06
C HIS A 41 -3.22 -12.97 2.44
N ASN A 42 -2.44 -13.95 2.93
CA ASN A 42 -2.65 -14.52 4.26
C ASN A 42 -2.40 -13.49 5.36
N ILE A 43 -1.40 -12.62 5.22
CA ILE A 43 -1.15 -11.56 6.20
C ILE A 43 -2.31 -10.57 6.22
N LEU A 44 -2.72 -10.05 5.06
CA LEU A 44 -3.70 -8.96 4.98
C LEU A 44 -5.14 -9.42 5.24
N ASN A 45 -5.45 -10.69 5.03
CA ASN A 45 -6.80 -11.24 5.27
C ASN A 45 -6.96 -11.95 6.62
N ASN A 46 -5.88 -12.20 7.37
CA ASN A 46 -6.01 -12.55 8.78
C ASN A 46 -6.31 -11.26 9.57
N ASP A 47 -7.13 -11.34 10.62
CA ASP A 47 -7.59 -10.20 11.45
C ASP A 47 -6.43 -9.50 12.21
N GLU A 48 -5.51 -8.91 11.47
CA GLU A 48 -4.38 -8.16 11.96
C GLU A 48 -4.86 -6.86 12.62
N LYS A 49 -4.28 -6.55 13.78
CA LYS A 49 -4.66 -5.37 14.58
C LYS A 49 -3.61 -4.26 14.57
N GLU A 50 -2.45 -4.54 13.98
CA GLU A 50 -1.28 -3.67 13.97
C GLU A 50 -0.99 -3.26 12.54
N ASN A 51 -0.45 -2.05 12.34
CA ASN A 51 -0.05 -1.57 11.02
C ASN A 51 1.13 -2.40 10.50
N ILE A 52 1.27 -2.56 9.18
CA ILE A 52 2.28 -3.47 8.61
C ILE A 52 3.17 -2.75 7.60
N ASN A 53 4.48 -2.99 7.70
CA ASN A 53 5.44 -2.70 6.63
C ASN A 53 5.94 -4.01 6.03
N LEU A 54 5.68 -4.21 4.74
CA LEU A 54 6.21 -5.31 3.93
C LEU A 54 7.50 -4.82 3.26
N LEU A 55 8.64 -5.29 3.76
CA LEU A 55 9.97 -4.87 3.33
C LEU A 55 10.53 -5.85 2.29
N PHE A 56 10.67 -5.42 1.04
CA PHE A 56 11.26 -6.24 -0.02
C PHE A 56 12.79 -6.18 0.09
N SER A 57 13.43 -7.30 0.46
CA SER A 57 14.89 -7.36 0.66
C SER A 57 15.68 -7.47 -0.63
N GLU A 58 15.10 -8.10 -1.65
CA GLU A 58 15.77 -8.35 -2.92
C GLU A 58 15.60 -7.18 -3.89
N PRO A 59 16.54 -7.00 -4.83
CA PRO A 59 16.43 -5.96 -5.84
C PRO A 59 15.35 -6.25 -6.88
N TYR A 60 14.92 -7.50 -7.05
CA TYR A 60 14.04 -7.94 -8.13
C TYR A 60 13.11 -9.07 -7.72
N TYR A 61 11.84 -8.98 -8.13
CA TYR A 61 10.82 -9.99 -7.94
C TYR A 61 10.02 -10.20 -9.24
N ASP A 62 10.11 -11.40 -9.79
CA ASP A 62 9.29 -11.84 -10.92
C ASP A 62 7.97 -12.43 -10.41
N LEU A 63 6.89 -11.75 -10.77
CA LEU A 63 5.50 -12.05 -10.47
C LEU A 63 4.70 -12.34 -11.74
N SER A 64 5.34 -12.68 -12.86
CA SER A 64 4.71 -12.91 -14.16
C SER A 64 3.66 -14.02 -14.19
N PHE A 65 3.74 -14.97 -13.25
CA PHE A 65 2.79 -16.08 -13.12
C PHE A 65 1.79 -15.87 -11.98
N ALA A 66 1.70 -14.65 -11.45
CA ALA A 66 0.77 -14.32 -10.40
C ALA A 66 -0.69 -14.49 -10.84
N SER A 67 -1.49 -15.06 -9.94
CA SER A 67 -2.94 -15.00 -10.08
C SER A 67 -3.45 -13.63 -9.67
N VAL A 68 -4.56 -13.21 -10.30
CA VAL A 68 -5.38 -12.09 -9.83
C VAL A 68 -5.66 -12.27 -8.35
N THR A 69 -5.30 -11.27 -7.54
CA THR A 69 -5.44 -11.35 -6.09
C THR A 69 -6.27 -10.19 -5.57
N GLU A 70 -7.18 -10.49 -4.64
CA GLU A 70 -7.96 -9.52 -3.87
C GLU A 70 -7.42 -9.46 -2.44
N PHE A 71 -7.21 -8.25 -1.93
CA PHE A 71 -6.75 -8.00 -0.57
C PHE A 71 -7.77 -7.14 0.17
N ASN A 72 -8.20 -7.60 1.34
CA ASN A 72 -8.99 -6.78 2.25
C ASN A 72 -8.05 -5.94 3.11
N ILE A 73 -8.23 -4.62 3.09
CA ILE A 73 -7.36 -3.66 3.78
C ILE A 73 -8.13 -3.06 4.95
N ASN A 74 -7.78 -3.45 6.17
CA ASN A 74 -8.41 -2.99 7.42
C ASN A 74 -7.46 -2.15 8.33
N ILE A 75 -6.17 -2.14 8.03
CA ILE A 75 -5.06 -1.49 8.75
C ILE A 75 -4.18 -0.71 7.76
N ASP A 76 -3.29 0.17 8.26
CA ASP A 76 -2.30 0.79 7.37
C ASP A 76 -1.27 -0.24 6.91
N VAL A 77 -0.97 -0.24 5.62
CA VAL A 77 -0.03 -1.18 4.99
C VAL A 77 0.94 -0.41 4.11
N SER A 78 2.24 -0.65 4.27
CA SER A 78 3.28 -0.12 3.39
C SER A 78 4.05 -1.23 2.70
N PHE A 79 4.17 -1.17 1.38
CA PHE A 79 5.02 -1.99 0.54
C PHE A 79 6.30 -1.20 0.25
N ILE A 80 7.44 -1.63 0.76
CA ILE A 80 8.67 -0.83 0.79
C ILE A 80 9.80 -1.60 0.10
N GLY A 81 10.29 -1.05 -1.01
CA GLY A 81 11.50 -1.52 -1.68
C GLY A 81 12.78 -0.90 -1.12
N ASN A 82 13.91 -1.32 -1.69
CA ASN A 82 15.23 -0.86 -1.28
C ASN A 82 15.43 0.64 -1.57
N GLU A 83 15.85 1.42 -0.56
CA GLU A 83 16.02 2.87 -0.68
C GLU A 83 17.17 3.29 -1.61
N GLY A 84 18.19 2.43 -1.78
CA GLY A 84 19.37 2.76 -2.58
C GLY A 84 19.15 2.66 -4.08
N ASN A 85 18.44 1.61 -4.54
CA ASN A 85 18.31 1.28 -5.96
C ASN A 85 16.86 1.04 -6.43
N ARG A 86 15.85 1.26 -5.58
CA ARG A 86 14.46 0.81 -5.74
C ARG A 86 14.39 -0.73 -5.92
N THR A 87 13.27 -1.35 -5.56
CA THR A 87 13.05 -2.77 -5.83
C THR A 87 12.17 -2.92 -7.07
N VAL A 88 12.56 -3.79 -8.00
CA VAL A 88 11.78 -4.10 -9.20
C VAL A 88 10.74 -5.18 -8.89
N ILE A 89 9.48 -4.90 -9.21
CA ILE A 89 8.37 -5.85 -9.18
C ILE A 89 7.84 -5.97 -10.61
N GLU A 90 8.01 -7.14 -11.21
CA GLU A 90 7.62 -7.41 -12.59
C GLU A 90 6.42 -8.34 -12.66
N PHE A 91 5.34 -7.91 -13.29
CA PHE A 91 4.12 -8.69 -13.43
C PHE A 91 3.99 -9.40 -14.80
N GLY A 92 4.93 -9.25 -15.74
CA GLY A 92 4.78 -9.91 -17.06
C GLY A 92 3.50 -9.50 -17.83
N GLU A 93 3.11 -10.29 -18.83
CA GLU A 93 1.86 -10.10 -19.59
C GLU A 93 0.69 -10.87 -18.97
N HIS A 94 -0.44 -10.18 -18.78
CA HIS A 94 -1.63 -10.80 -18.22
C HIS A 94 -2.93 -10.43 -18.94
N ASN A 95 -3.86 -11.39 -18.96
CA ASN A 95 -5.20 -11.25 -19.55
C ASN A 95 -6.27 -10.80 -18.54
N ALA A 96 -5.88 -10.46 -17.31
CA ALA A 96 -6.80 -10.04 -16.27
C ALA A 96 -7.03 -8.52 -16.27
N ALA A 97 -8.25 -8.09 -15.93
CA ALA A 97 -8.61 -6.69 -15.87
C ALA A 97 -7.77 -5.88 -14.86
N SER A 98 -7.38 -6.51 -13.75
CA SER A 98 -6.43 -5.95 -12.79
C SER A 98 -5.77 -7.03 -11.96
N LEU A 99 -4.50 -6.84 -11.62
CA LEU A 99 -3.70 -7.84 -10.92
C LEU A 99 -3.81 -7.71 -9.41
N LEU A 100 -3.72 -6.47 -8.94
CA LEU A 100 -3.80 -6.12 -7.52
C LEU A 100 -5.12 -5.43 -7.26
N ASN A 101 -6.04 -6.16 -6.62
CA ASN A 101 -7.36 -5.65 -6.29
C ASN A 101 -7.44 -5.40 -4.78
N PHE A 102 -7.76 -4.17 -4.37
CA PHE A 102 -7.82 -3.78 -2.97
C PHE A 102 -9.25 -3.42 -2.59
N ARG A 103 -9.74 -4.05 -1.53
CA ARG A 103 -11.01 -3.71 -0.90
C ARG A 103 -10.73 -3.14 0.48
N PHE A 104 -10.94 -1.84 0.66
CA PHE A 104 -10.93 -1.26 2.01
C PHE A 104 -12.16 -1.73 2.78
N ILE A 105 -11.97 -2.13 4.05
CA ILE A 105 -13.02 -2.68 4.92
C ILE A 105 -13.04 -2.06 6.33
N SER A 106 -12.47 -0.87 6.51
CA SER A 106 -12.33 -0.22 7.81
C SER A 106 -13.03 1.13 7.83
N THR A 107 -13.71 1.44 8.94
CA THR A 107 -14.32 2.76 9.16
C THR A 107 -13.30 3.85 9.48
N LYS A 108 -12.06 3.48 9.82
CA LYS A 108 -10.94 4.41 10.01
C LYS A 108 -10.42 4.89 8.65
N ASN A 109 -9.71 6.02 8.65
CA ASN A 109 -8.96 6.44 7.47
C ASN A 109 -7.70 5.58 7.36
N ILE A 110 -7.64 4.72 6.35
CA ILE A 110 -6.56 3.75 6.16
C ILE A 110 -5.63 4.16 5.03
N THR A 111 -4.32 4.00 5.24
CA THR A 111 -3.30 4.27 4.23
C THR A 111 -2.74 2.97 3.66
N LEU A 112 -2.86 2.81 2.34
CA LEU A 112 -2.11 1.83 1.56
C LEU A 112 -0.98 2.55 0.83
N LYS A 113 0.27 2.21 1.17
CA LYS A 113 1.47 2.91 0.67
C LYS A 113 2.37 1.97 -0.13
N PHE A 114 2.95 2.49 -1.21
CA PHE A 114 4.01 1.87 -2.00
C PHE A 114 5.20 2.84 -2.02
N LYS A 115 6.39 2.38 -1.65
CA LYS A 115 7.58 3.23 -1.53
C LYS A 115 8.80 2.57 -2.16
N ASN A 116 9.57 3.32 -2.96
CA ASN A 116 10.84 2.89 -3.54
C ASN A 116 10.73 1.62 -4.42
N LEU A 117 9.72 1.57 -5.28
CA LEU A 117 9.46 0.42 -6.16
C LEU A 117 9.52 0.82 -7.64
N ILE A 118 10.11 -0.03 -8.47
CA ILE A 118 9.95 -0.01 -9.93
C ILE A 118 8.91 -1.07 -10.24
N ILE A 119 7.81 -0.69 -10.87
CA ILE A 119 6.65 -1.54 -11.05
C ILE A 119 6.42 -1.72 -12.55
N LYS A 120 6.75 -2.92 -13.05
CA LYS A 120 6.71 -3.25 -14.47
C LYS A 120 5.51 -4.13 -14.78
N ASN A 121 4.74 -3.76 -15.79
CA ASN A 121 3.63 -4.53 -16.30
C ASN A 121 3.70 -4.46 -17.82
N TYR A 122 3.57 -5.57 -18.54
CA TYR A 122 3.68 -5.57 -20.00
C TYR A 122 2.31 -5.78 -20.67
N THR A 123 1.21 -5.69 -19.92
CA THR A 123 -0.12 -5.82 -20.51
C THR A 123 -0.36 -4.73 -21.56
N THR A 124 -0.65 -5.16 -22.78
CA THR A 124 -0.94 -4.28 -23.93
C THR A 124 -2.42 -3.88 -24.00
N ARG A 125 -3.24 -4.37 -23.06
CA ARG A 125 -4.69 -4.13 -23.04
C ARG A 125 -5.00 -2.86 -22.25
N LYS A 126 -5.31 -1.78 -22.97
CA LYS A 126 -5.59 -0.43 -22.43
C LYS A 126 -6.64 -0.35 -21.32
N THR A 127 -7.59 -1.28 -21.27
CA THR A 127 -8.65 -1.29 -20.26
C THR A 127 -8.22 -1.94 -18.95
N TYR A 128 -7.02 -2.52 -18.88
CA TYR A 128 -6.56 -3.27 -17.72
C TYR A 128 -5.61 -2.42 -16.88
N SER A 129 -6.04 -2.07 -15.67
CA SER A 129 -5.21 -1.34 -14.72
C SER A 129 -4.39 -2.28 -13.85
N LEU A 130 -3.14 -1.93 -13.54
CA LEU A 130 -2.34 -2.71 -12.61
C LEU A 130 -3.00 -2.85 -11.23
N PHE A 131 -3.44 -1.73 -10.67
CA PHE A 131 -4.12 -1.62 -9.39
C PHE A 131 -5.61 -1.34 -9.59
N ASN A 132 -6.44 -1.95 -8.76
CA ASN A 132 -7.87 -1.70 -8.75
C ASN A 132 -8.37 -1.52 -7.32
N ILE A 133 -9.00 -0.39 -7.05
CA ILE A 133 -9.76 -0.23 -5.81
C ILE A 133 -11.16 -0.78 -6.05
N ILE A 134 -11.47 -1.90 -5.42
CA ILE A 134 -12.76 -2.56 -5.54
C ILE A 134 -13.83 -1.73 -4.84
N LYS A 135 -14.98 -1.63 -5.50
CA LYS A 135 -16.18 -1.02 -4.98
C LYS A 135 -16.64 -1.70 -3.68
N ASN A 136 -16.83 -0.89 -2.63
CA ASN A 136 -17.44 -1.30 -1.37
C ASN A 136 -18.74 -0.52 -1.14
N LYS A 137 -19.81 -1.19 -0.69
CA LYS A 137 -21.11 -0.58 -0.41
C LYS A 137 -21.05 0.45 0.71
N GLU A 138 -20.18 0.24 1.70
CA GLU A 138 -20.07 1.12 2.88
C GLU A 138 -19.22 2.38 2.62
N GLU A 139 -18.51 2.43 1.48
CA GLU A 139 -17.72 3.59 1.04
C GLU A 139 -16.73 4.13 2.08
N TYR A 140 -15.77 3.31 2.50
CA TYR A 140 -14.79 3.73 3.50
C TYR A 140 -13.81 4.83 3.04
N ASN A 141 -13.26 5.55 4.02
CA ASN A 141 -12.19 6.52 3.82
C ASN A 141 -10.86 5.79 3.58
N TYR A 142 -10.06 6.27 2.64
CA TYR A 142 -8.73 5.70 2.39
C TYR A 142 -7.78 6.70 1.74
N GLN A 143 -6.50 6.41 1.90
CA GLN A 143 -5.41 7.04 1.19
C GLN A 143 -4.59 5.97 0.47
N LEU A 144 -4.38 6.16 -0.83
CA LEU A 144 -3.44 5.37 -1.63
C LEU A 144 -2.24 6.25 -1.95
N VAL A 145 -1.04 5.86 -1.52
CA VAL A 145 0.15 6.70 -1.64
C VAL A 145 1.25 5.94 -2.36
N PHE A 146 1.74 6.50 -3.46
CA PHE A 146 2.95 6.07 -4.15
C PHE A 146 4.05 7.10 -3.90
N GLU A 147 5.22 6.64 -3.44
CA GLU A 147 6.34 7.52 -3.07
C GLU A 147 7.65 6.99 -3.66
N ASN A 148 8.30 7.80 -4.51
CA ASN A 148 9.54 7.41 -5.17
C ASN A 148 9.39 6.10 -5.98
N CYS A 149 8.26 5.95 -6.67
CA CYS A 149 7.95 4.79 -7.51
C CYS A 149 8.16 5.09 -8.99
N VAL A 150 8.57 4.10 -9.76
CA VAL A 150 8.58 4.13 -11.23
C VAL A 150 7.52 3.17 -11.74
N PHE A 151 6.68 3.60 -12.67
CA PHE A 151 5.77 2.73 -13.40
C PHE A 151 6.27 2.63 -14.83
N GLU A 152 6.68 1.44 -15.25
CA GLU A 152 7.31 1.19 -16.55
C GLU A 152 6.44 0.24 -17.37
N ASN A 153 6.16 0.60 -18.63
CA ASN A 153 5.35 -0.18 -19.58
C ASN A 153 3.86 -0.33 -19.15
N ASN A 154 3.39 0.48 -18.21
CA ASN A 154 2.01 0.40 -17.73
C ASN A 154 1.08 1.27 -18.59
N GLU A 155 0.24 0.66 -19.44
CA GLU A 155 -0.81 1.40 -20.18
C GLU A 155 -1.85 2.05 -19.23
N SER A 156 -2.17 1.38 -18.12
CA SER A 156 -3.05 1.91 -17.08
C SER A 156 -2.58 1.43 -15.70
N ILE A 157 -2.44 2.37 -14.77
CA ILE A 157 -1.89 2.09 -13.44
C ILE A 157 -3.01 1.81 -12.45
N LEU A 158 -4.04 2.64 -12.40
CA LEU A 158 -5.03 2.60 -11.33
C LEU A 158 -6.44 2.77 -11.86
N THR A 159 -7.32 1.81 -11.56
CA THR A 159 -8.77 1.99 -11.63
C THR A 159 -9.32 2.19 -10.23
N VAL A 160 -10.19 3.19 -10.07
CA VAL A 160 -10.89 3.44 -8.80
C VAL A 160 -12.39 3.31 -9.01
N ASN A 161 -12.96 2.21 -8.51
CA ASN A 161 -14.41 2.00 -8.59
C ASN A 161 -15.11 2.63 -7.38
N THR A 162 -15.70 3.81 -7.56
CA THR A 162 -16.41 4.55 -6.50
C THR A 162 -17.93 4.49 -6.66
N PHE A 163 -18.68 4.77 -5.57
CA PHE A 163 -20.10 5.11 -5.64
C PHE A 163 -20.26 6.62 -5.52
N CYS A 164 -21.33 7.16 -6.11
CA CYS A 164 -21.85 8.46 -5.73
C CYS A 164 -22.67 8.27 -4.44
N GLY A 165 -22.02 8.16 -3.29
CA GLY A 165 -22.67 8.11 -1.99
C GLY A 165 -23.15 9.49 -1.52
N LYS A 166 -24.07 9.50 -0.56
CA LYS A 166 -24.65 10.73 0.01
C LYS A 166 -23.74 11.39 1.06
N GLU A 167 -22.75 10.67 1.61
CA GLU A 167 -21.87 11.16 2.65
C GLU A 167 -20.50 11.58 2.08
N LYS A 168 -19.96 12.70 2.58
CA LYS A 168 -18.60 13.15 2.24
C LYS A 168 -17.58 12.19 2.86
N ARG A 169 -17.04 11.29 2.04
CA ARG A 169 -15.93 10.39 2.40
C ARG A 169 -14.64 10.93 1.80
N GLU A 170 -13.55 10.86 2.55
CA GLU A 170 -12.23 11.32 2.14
C GLU A 170 -11.48 10.16 1.50
N LYS A 171 -11.49 10.14 0.16
CA LYS A 171 -10.76 9.17 -0.66
C LYS A 171 -9.68 9.93 -1.41
N TYR A 172 -8.43 9.52 -1.26
CA TYR A 172 -7.31 10.26 -1.83
C TYR A 172 -6.28 9.33 -2.44
N VAL A 173 -5.71 9.74 -3.58
CA VAL A 173 -4.61 9.05 -4.26
C VAL A 173 -3.49 10.06 -4.46
N LYS A 174 -2.26 9.68 -4.09
CA LYS A 174 -1.06 10.52 -4.22
C LYS A 174 0.04 9.80 -4.97
N PHE A 175 0.68 10.54 -5.88
CA PHE A 175 1.94 10.16 -6.51
C PHE A 175 2.98 11.21 -6.13
N ASN A 176 3.95 10.86 -5.29
CA ASN A 176 5.04 11.74 -4.87
C ASN A 176 6.34 11.28 -5.50
N ASN A 177 7.01 12.16 -6.25
CA ASN A 177 8.29 11.84 -6.90
C ASN A 177 8.21 10.53 -7.69
N CYS A 178 7.10 10.33 -8.41
CA CYS A 178 6.89 9.15 -9.23
C CYS A 178 7.25 9.43 -10.68
N GLU A 179 7.78 8.43 -11.35
CA GLU A 179 8.11 8.45 -12.78
C GLU A 179 7.14 7.52 -13.54
N PHE A 180 6.73 7.93 -14.73
CA PHE A 180 5.80 7.21 -15.59
C PHE A 180 6.44 7.06 -16.97
N MET A 181 6.78 5.84 -17.35
CA MET A 181 7.56 5.52 -18.55
C MET A 181 6.84 4.52 -19.45
#